data_AF-A0A514WRP6-F1
#
_entry.id   AF-A0A514WRP6-F1
#
_cell.length_a   1.000
_cell.length_b   1.000
_cell.length_c   1.000
_cell.angle_alpha   90.00
_cell.angle_beta   90.00
_cell.angle_gamma   90.00
#
_symmetry.space_group_name_H-M   'P 1'
#
loop_
_entity.id
_entity.type
_entity.pdbx_description
1 polymer ?
#
loop_
_entity_poly.entity_id
_entity_poly.type
_entity_poly.pdbx_seq_one_letter_code
_entity_poly.pdbx_strand_id
1 'polypeptide(L)'
;MLRTVRNQRGQFVIEGVLLMIVMVSIFIASMKTLREGKYLANMIERPWAEVSGMLECGSWGSPATACKNHPNQSQRSVSLKP
;
A
#
# COMPACT_ATOMS: atom_id res chain seq x y z
N MET A 1 58.81 13.70 -15.42
CA MET A 1 58.41 13.45 -14.02
C MET A 1 57.18 14.31 -13.73
N LEU A 2 55.98 13.77 -13.90
CA LEU A 2 54.73 14.54 -13.75
C LEU A 2 54.45 14.77 -12.27
N ARG A 3 54.48 16.04 -11.83
CA ARG A 3 54.11 16.44 -10.48
C ARG A 3 52.59 16.49 -10.38
N THR A 4 51.98 15.50 -9.75
CA THR A 4 50.57 15.56 -9.32
C THR A 4 50.47 16.54 -8.16
N VAL A 5 49.94 17.73 -8.40
CA VAL A 5 49.63 18.70 -7.34
C VAL A 5 48.45 18.17 -6.55
N ARG A 6 48.70 17.54 -5.40
CA ARG A 6 47.69 16.99 -4.50
C ARG A 6 47.15 18.10 -3.59
N ASN A 7 46.11 18.80 -4.04
CA ASN A 7 45.34 19.73 -3.20
C ASN A 7 44.07 19.03 -2.69
N GLN A 8 44.08 18.58 -1.44
CA GLN A 8 42.97 17.85 -0.79
C GLN A 8 42.10 18.72 0.12
N ARG A 9 42.35 20.04 0.16
CA ARG A 9 41.57 20.95 1.01
C ARG A 9 40.16 21.11 0.42
N GLY A 10 39.16 20.65 1.15
CA GLY A 10 37.74 20.75 0.77
C GLY A 10 37.14 19.49 0.13
N GLN A 11 37.95 18.49 -0.25
CA GLN A 11 37.46 17.23 -0.81
C GLN A 11 36.50 16.51 0.15
N PHE A 12 36.83 16.52 1.45
CA PHE A 12 35.99 15.93 2.50
C PHE A 12 34.59 16.58 2.56
N VAL A 13 34.51 17.90 2.37
CA VAL A 13 33.22 18.62 2.41
C VAL A 13 32.39 18.25 1.19
N ILE A 14 33.00 18.24 0.00
CA ILE A 14 32.31 17.89 -1.25
C ILE A 14 31.84 16.42 -1.22
N GLU A 15 32.68 15.52 -0.72
CA GLU A 15 32.37 14.09 -0.60
C GLU A 15 31.27 13.83 0.44
N GLY A 16 31.28 14.56 1.56
CA GLY A 16 30.21 14.52 2.55
C GLY A 16 28.86 14.99 2.00
N VAL A 17 28.85 16.05 1.20
CA VAL A 17 27.62 16.53 0.53
C VAL A 17 27.13 15.53 -0.51
N LEU A 18 28.02 14.95 -1.31
CA LEU A 18 27.67 13.91 -2.27
C LEU A 18 27.05 12.68 -1.59
N LEU A 19 27.67 12.19 -0.51
CA LEU A 19 27.12 11.08 0.28
C LEU A 19 25.76 11.43 0.89
N MET A 20 25.58 12.66 1.40
CA MET A 20 24.29 13.12 1.91
C MET A 20 23.21 13.07 0.83
N ILE A 21 23.50 13.60 -0.38
CA ILE A 21 22.54 13.60 -1.49
C ILE A 21 22.16 12.17 -1.88
N VAL A 22 23.14 11.27 -1.95
CA VAL A 22 22.88 9.84 -2.23
C VAL A 22 21.97 9.24 -1.17
N MET A 23 22.26 9.45 0.12
CA MET A 23 21.43 8.92 1.21
C MET A 23 20.00 9.49 1.19
N VAL A 24 19.85 10.79 0.95
CA VAL A 24 18.54 11.44 0.83
C VAL A 24 17.76 10.87 -0.37
N SER A 25 18.41 10.64 -1.51
CA SER A 25 17.75 10.05 -2.68
C SER A 25 17.25 8.63 -2.42
N ILE A 26 18.04 7.80 -1.74
CA ILE A 26 17.66 6.43 -1.36
C ILE A 26 16.50 6.46 -0.38
N PHE A 27 16.54 7.37 0.59
CA PHE A 27 15.46 7.54 1.57
C PHE A 27 14.14 7.94 0.89
N ILE A 28 14.16 8.92 -0.01
CA ILE A 28 12.98 9.34 -0.76
C ILE A 28 12.42 8.19 -1.61
N ALA A 29 13.27 7.43 -2.30
CA ALA A 29 12.85 6.29 -3.10
C ALA A 29 12.21 5.18 -2.24
N SER A 30 12.77 4.93 -1.06
CA SER A 30 12.23 3.97 -0.10
C SER A 30 10.87 4.42 0.42
N MET A 31 10.73 5.70 0.77
CA MET A 31 9.47 6.26 1.26
C MET A 31 8.38 6.26 0.17
N LYS A 32 8.75 6.53 -1.08
CA LYS A 32 7.85 6.41 -2.22
C LYS A 32 7.32 4.97 -2.35
N THR A 33 8.20 3.98 -2.26
CA THR A 33 7.83 2.56 -2.32
C THR A 33 6.89 2.16 -1.19
N LEU A 34 7.12 2.63 0.04
CA LEU A 34 6.25 2.37 1.18
C LEU A 34 4.87 3.02 1.01
N ARG A 35 4.82 4.24 0.49
CA ARG A 35 3.57 4.98 0.23
C ARG A 35 2.76 4.35 -0.91
N GLU A 36 3.43 3.96 -1.99
CA GLU A 36 2.79 3.37 -3.18
C GLU A 36 2.42 1.90 -2.99
N GLY A 37 3.18 1.16 -2.18
CA GLY A 37 2.99 -0.28 -1.98
C GLY A 37 1.65 -0.64 -1.35
N LYS A 38 0.83 0.33 -0.93
CA LYS A 38 -0.48 0.13 -0.30
C LYS A 38 -0.46 -0.92 0.81
N TYR A 39 0.69 -1.27 1.38
CA TYR A 39 0.80 -2.39 2.33
C TYR A 39 -0.02 -2.10 3.59
N LEU A 40 0.07 -0.87 4.08
CA LEU A 40 -0.75 -0.38 5.19
C LEU A 40 -2.23 -0.27 4.79
N ALA A 41 -2.51 0.19 3.56
CA ALA A 41 -3.89 0.26 3.05
C ALA A 41 -4.52 -1.14 2.95
N ASN A 42 -3.83 -2.10 2.35
CA ASN A 42 -4.23 -3.50 2.24
C ASN A 42 -4.37 -4.19 3.61
N MET A 43 -3.56 -3.80 4.60
CA MET A 43 -3.67 -4.34 5.96
C MET A 43 -4.95 -3.88 6.66
N ILE A 44 -5.48 -2.70 6.32
CA ILE A 44 -6.72 -2.15 6.89
C ILE A 44 -7.94 -2.47 6.01
N GLU A 45 -7.81 -2.37 4.69
CA GLU A 45 -8.88 -2.64 3.71
C GLU A 45 -9.39 -4.07 3.81
N ARG A 46 -8.51 -5.06 4.03
CA ARG A 46 -8.92 -6.47 4.07
C ARG A 46 -9.85 -6.78 5.26
N PRO A 47 -9.50 -6.46 6.51
CA PRO A 47 -10.44 -6.59 7.63
C PRO A 47 -11.69 -5.72 7.45
N TRP A 48 -11.54 -4.50 6.92
CA TRP A 48 -12.68 -3.61 6.70
C TRP A 48 -13.69 -4.18 5.70
N ALA A 49 -13.21 -4.81 4.62
CA ALA A 49 -14.06 -5.47 3.64
C ALA A 49 -14.87 -6.63 4.22
N GLU A 50 -14.30 -7.36 5.19
CA GLU A 50 -15.01 -8.44 5.91
C GLU A 50 -16.10 -7.89 6.83
N VAL A 51 -15.80 -6.80 7.55
CA VAL A 51 -16.75 -6.12 8.44
C VAL A 51 -17.87 -5.47 7.65
N SER A 52 -17.58 -4.85 6.51
CA SER A 52 -18.61 -4.23 5.67
C SER A 52 -19.57 -5.26 5.08
N GLY A 53 -19.09 -6.43 4.67
CA GLY A 53 -19.99 -7.52 4.25
C GLY A 53 -20.87 -8.04 5.38
N MET A 54 -20.37 -8.07 6.62
CA MET A 54 -21.19 -8.42 7.77
C MET A 54 -22.26 -7.35 8.07
N LEU A 55 -21.91 -6.07 8.00
CA LEU A 55 -22.84 -4.97 8.23
C LEU A 55 -23.95 -4.91 7.18
N GLU A 56 -23.61 -5.08 5.90
CA GLU A 56 -24.57 -4.95 4.80
C GLU A 56 -25.39 -6.21 4.57
N CYS A 57 -24.76 -7.37 4.72
CA CYS A 57 -25.30 -8.65 4.24
C CYS A 57 -25.27 -9.77 5.29
N GLY A 58 -24.97 -9.43 6.55
CA GLY A 58 -25.12 -10.32 7.71
C GLY A 58 -24.20 -11.54 7.70
N SER A 59 -23.20 -11.58 6.80
CA SER A 59 -22.24 -12.68 6.69
C SER A 59 -20.83 -12.15 6.48
N TRP A 60 -19.85 -12.86 7.06
CA TRP A 60 -18.44 -12.53 6.91
C TRP A 60 -17.98 -12.77 5.47
N GLY A 61 -17.38 -11.74 4.87
CA GLY A 61 -16.84 -11.78 3.53
C GLY A 61 -16.83 -10.39 2.93
N SER A 62 -16.23 -10.24 1.74
CA SER A 62 -16.44 -9.02 0.95
C SER A 62 -17.93 -8.82 0.64
N PRO A 63 -18.44 -7.59 0.53
CA PRO A 63 -19.86 -7.33 0.24
C PRO A 63 -20.34 -8.08 -1.03
N ALA A 64 -19.53 -8.09 -2.09
CA ALA A 64 -19.88 -8.77 -3.34
C ALA A 64 -20.09 -10.30 -3.20
N THR A 65 -19.44 -10.94 -2.23
CA THR A 65 -19.59 -12.38 -1.93
C THR A 65 -20.61 -12.64 -0.84
N ALA A 66 -20.63 -11.82 0.20
CA ALA A 66 -21.52 -11.93 1.35
C ALA A 66 -22.99 -11.72 0.95
N CYS A 67 -23.25 -10.73 0.10
CA CYS A 67 -24.60 -10.38 -0.32
C CYS A 67 -25.25 -11.42 -1.24
N LYS A 68 -24.46 -12.12 -2.07
CA LYS A 68 -24.97 -13.23 -2.91
C LYS A 68 -25.59 -14.35 -2.08
N ASN A 69 -25.07 -14.58 -0.88
CA ASN A 69 -25.56 -15.60 0.04
C ASN A 69 -26.65 -15.06 0.97
N HIS A 70 -26.98 -13.77 0.90
CA HIS A 70 -27.98 -13.17 1.75
C HIS A 70 -29.38 -13.69 1.37
N PRO A 71 -30.18 -14.20 2.33
CA PRO A 71 -31.49 -14.82 2.04
C PRO A 71 -32.49 -13.91 1.33
N ASN A 72 -32.30 -12.59 1.39
CA ASN A 72 -33.12 -11.57 0.73
C ASN A 72 -32.74 -11.36 -0.76
N GLN A 73 -31.53 -11.72 -1.18
CA GLN A 73 -31.08 -11.60 -2.58
C GLN A 73 -31.28 -12.90 -3.38
N SER A 74 -31.59 -14.01 -2.71
CA SER A 74 -31.96 -15.27 -3.37
C SER A 74 -33.29 -15.11 -4.11
N GLN A 75 -33.32 -15.44 -5.40
CA GLN A 75 -34.56 -15.51 -6.17
C GLN A 75 -35.43 -16.64 -5.61
N ARG A 76 -36.41 -16.31 -4.78
CA ARG A 76 -37.42 -17.26 -4.33
C ARG A 76 -38.55 -17.29 -5.34
N SER A 77 -38.83 -18.44 -5.95
CA SER A 77 -40.04 -18.62 -6.74
C SER A 77 -41.24 -18.66 -5.80
N VAL A 78 -42.06 -17.61 -5.80
CA VAL A 78 -43.32 -17.61 -5.07
C VAL A 78 -44.37 -18.30 -5.96
N SER A 79 -44.67 -19.57 -5.69
CA SER A 79 -45.87 -20.20 -6.27
C SER A 79 -47.07 -19.77 -5.44
N LEU A 80 -47.81 -18.77 -5.94
CA LEU A 80 -49.15 -18.47 -5.45
C LEU A 80 -50.08 -19.56 -5.98
N LYS A 81 -50.72 -20.33 -5.09
CA LYS A 81 -51.88 -21.15 -5.44
C LYS A 81 -53.07 -20.20 -5.58
N PRO A 82 -53.75 -20.14 -6.74
CA PRO A 82 -54.97 -19.36 -6.91
C PRO A 82 -56.11 -19.89 -6.03
#